data_AF-A0A820MHN0-F1
#
_entry.id   AF-A0A820MHN0-F1
#
_cell.length_a   1.000
_cell.length_b   1.000
_cell.length_c   1.000
_cell.angle_alpha   90.00
_cell.angle_beta   90.00
_cell.angle_gamma   90.00
#
_symmetry.space_group_name_H-M   'P 1'
#
loop_
_entity.id
_entity.type
_entity.pdbx_description
1 polymer ?
#
loop_
_entity_poly.entity_id
_entity_poly.type
_entity_poly.pdbx_seq_one_letter_code
_entity_poly.pdbx_strand_id
1 'polypeptide(L)' 'MPTINNNTSLEPIAVIGIAYIFAGDIYYANDLWYTLKESQDAGSATTIDRFD' A
#
# COMPACT_ATOMS: atom_id res chain seq x y z
N MET A 1 18.99 6.14 -38.93
CA MET A 1 18.96 5.76 -37.50
C MET A 1 18.00 6.71 -36.81
N PRO A 2 16.96 6.24 -36.09
CA PRO A 2 16.07 7.15 -35.41
C PRO A 2 16.79 7.71 -34.18
N THR A 3 16.78 9.03 -34.06
CA THR A 3 17.32 9.74 -32.90
C THR A 3 16.18 9.89 -31.90
N ILE A 4 16.26 9.15 -30.79
CA ILE A 4 15.34 9.29 -29.67
C ILE A 4 15.63 10.62 -28.96
N ASN A 5 14.65 11.51 -28.95
CA ASN A 5 14.69 12.84 -28.34
C ASN A 5 14.18 12.75 -26.90
N ASN A 6 15.10 12.85 -25.93
CA ASN A 6 14.81 12.72 -24.49
C ASN A 6 14.16 13.98 -23.87
N ASN A 7 13.42 14.76 -24.64
CA ASN A 7 12.84 16.05 -24.25
C ASN A 7 11.53 15.84 -23.46
N THR A 8 11.46 14.80 -22.65
CA THR A 8 10.26 14.46 -21.90
C THR A 8 10.24 15.31 -20.64
N SER A 9 9.47 16.39 -20.65
CA SER A 9 8.87 16.87 -19.41
C SER A 9 8.14 15.66 -18.84
N LEU A 10 8.68 15.03 -17.79
CA LEU A 10 8.11 13.84 -17.20
C LEU A 10 6.74 14.22 -16.64
N GLU A 11 5.68 13.90 -17.38
CA GLU A 11 4.31 14.14 -16.97
C GLU A 11 4.04 13.35 -15.69
N PRO A 12 3.65 14.00 -14.57
CA PRO A 12 3.36 13.31 -13.34
C PRO A 12 2.15 12.38 -13.51
N ILE A 13 2.28 11.13 -13.07
CA ILE A 13 1.17 10.18 -13.07
C ILE A 13 0.42 10.30 -11.74
N ALA A 14 -0.87 10.64 -11.82
CA ALA A 14 -1.73 10.70 -10.65
C ALA A 14 -2.24 9.31 -10.27
N VAL A 15 -2.11 8.95 -8.98
CA VAL A 15 -2.82 7.80 -8.40
C VAL A 15 -4.21 8.26 -8.00
N ILE A 16 -5.23 7.85 -8.76
CA ILE A 16 -6.62 8.29 -8.58
C ILE A 16 -7.46 7.34 -7.71
N GLY A 17 -6.89 6.21 -7.30
CA GLY A 17 -7.57 5.24 -6.45
C GLY A 17 -6.63 4.14 -5.96
N ILE A 18 -6.93 3.61 -4.78
CA ILE A 18 -6.21 2.51 -4.15
C ILE A 18 -7.22 1.55 -3.49
N ALA A 19 -6.88 0.27 -3.46
CA ALA A 19 -7.60 -0.75 -2.70
C ALA A 19 -6.57 -1.63 -2.00
N TYR A 20 -6.89 -2.09 -0.79
CA TYR A 20 -5.97 -2.85 0.04
C TYR A 20 -6.72 -3.69 1.07
N ILE A 21 -6.01 -4.67 1.62
CA ILE A 21 -6.41 -5.46 2.79
C ILE A 21 -5.15 -5.60 3.65
N PHE A 22 -5.20 -5.13 4.90
CA PHE A 22 -4.07 -5.19 5.83
C PHE A 22 -4.46 -5.97 7.09
N ALA A 23 -3.47 -6.58 7.75
CA ALA A 23 -3.65 -7.23 9.04
C ALA A 23 -3.93 -6.19 10.15
N GLY A 24 -4.49 -6.64 11.27
CA GLY A 24 -4.77 -5.78 12.43
C GLY A 24 -6.10 -5.02 12.35
N ASP A 25 -7.14 -5.64 11.79
CA ASP A 25 -8.51 -5.09 11.72
C ASP A 25 -8.61 -3.73 10.99
N ILE A 26 -7.81 -3.54 9.95
CA ILE A 26 -7.75 -2.32 9.15
C ILE A 26 -8.76 -2.43 7.99
N TYR A 27 -9.86 -1.67 8.10
CA TYR A 27 -10.90 -1.63 7.06
C TYR A 27 -10.95 -0.29 6.32
N TYR A 28 -10.41 0.79 6.92
CA TYR A 28 -10.40 2.14 6.35
C TYR A 28 -8.99 2.75 6.30
N ALA A 29 -8.82 3.79 5.48
CA ALA A 29 -7.50 4.39 5.25
C ALA A 29 -6.96 5.09 6.49
N ASN A 30 -7.89 5.64 7.28
CA ASN A 30 -7.54 6.28 8.54
C ASN A 30 -7.01 5.26 9.55
N ASP A 31 -7.59 4.04 9.62
CA ASP A 31 -7.12 2.99 10.53
C ASP A 31 -5.67 2.65 10.23
N LEU A 32 -5.34 2.43 8.95
CA LEU A 32 -3.97 2.19 8.50
C LEU A 32 -3.05 3.34 8.89
N TRP A 33 -3.49 4.57 8.67
CA TRP A 33 -2.68 5.74 8.98
C TRP A 33 -2.41 5.88 10.48
N TYR A 34 -3.41 5.60 11.33
CA TYR A 34 -3.23 5.57 12.77
C TYR A 34 -2.27 4.47 13.21
N THR A 35 -2.44 3.23 12.73
CA THR A 35 -1.54 2.11 13.06
C THR A 35 -0.08 2.41 12.70
N LEU A 36 0.17 2.97 11.51
CA LEU A 36 1.51 3.34 11.06
C LEU A 36 2.11 4.47 11.92
N LYS A 37 1.32 5.52 12.18
CA LYS A 37 1.76 6.66 12.96
C LYS A 37 2.13 6.27 14.39
N GLU A 38 1.33 5.41 15.01
CA GLU A 38 1.53 4.95 16.39
C GLU A 38 2.48 3.73 16.47
N SER A 39 3.05 3.28 15.34
CA SER A 39 3.93 2.10 15.25
C SER A 39 3.35 0.86 15.93
N GLN A 40 2.04 0.66 15.77
CA GLN A 40 1.32 -0.43 16.42
C GLN A 40 1.66 -1.77 15.74
N ASP A 41 1.98 -2.78 16.54
CA ASP A 41 2.19 -4.14 16.05
C ASP A 41 0.85 -4.78 15.68
N ALA A 42 0.70 -5.13 14.40
CA ALA A 42 -0.45 -5.84 13.86
C ALA A 42 -0.21 -7.36 13.75
N GLY A 43 0.95 -7.84 14.19
CA GLY A 43 1.30 -9.25 14.23
C GLY A 43 0.44 -10.02 15.24
N SER A 44 0.00 -11.21 14.84
CA SER A 44 -0.62 -12.18 15.75
C SER A 44 -0.04 -13.56 15.50
N ALA A 45 -0.21 -14.46 16.48
CA ALA A 45 0.15 -15.85 16.28
C ALA A 45 -0.62 -16.44 15.10
N THR A 46 0.02 -17.37 14.38
CA THR A 46 -0.61 -18.07 13.26
C THR A 46 -1.93 -18.70 13.72
N THR A 47 -3.00 -18.39 13.00
CA THR A 47 -4.33 -18.94 13.29
C THR A 47 -4.41 -20.39 12.79
N ILE A 48 -4.78 -21.33 13.67
CA ILE A 48 -4.75 -22.77 13.36
C ILE A 48 -5.74 -23.18 12.25
N ASP A 49 -6.73 -22.34 11.97
CA ASP A 49 -7.74 -22.54 10.93
C ASP A 49 -7.26 -22.15 9.54
N ARG A 50 -6.07 -21.52 9.43
CA ARG A 50 -5.46 -21.10 8.16
C ARG A 50 -4.45 -22.09 7.60
N PHE A 51 -4.06 -23.10 8.38
CA PHE A 51 -3.09 -24.12 7.98
C PHE A 51 -3.51 -25.46 8.60
N ASP A 52 -3.82 -26.45 7.75
CA ASP A 52 -4.13 -27.84 8.12
C ASP A 52 -2.83 -28.59 8.53
#